data_AF-A0A0A1X6B0-F1
#
_entry.id   AF-A0A0A1X6B0-F1
#
_cell.length_a   1.000
_cell.length_b   1.000
_cell.length_c   1.000
_cell.angle_alpha   90.00
_cell.angle_beta   90.00
_cell.angle_gamma   90.00
#
_symmetry.space_group_name_H-M   'P 1'
#
loop_
_entity.id
_entity.type
_entity.pdbx_description
1 polymer ?
#
loop_
_entity_poly.entity_id
_entity_poly.type
_entity_poly.pdbx_seq_one_letter_code
_entity_poly.pdbx_strand_id
1 'polypeptide(L)'
;MPIYKATMSLNRFKSLTTFIRFDNSGTRAERLKQSKTAALDDVWLMLMANLEKSYTPDCHVTVDEQLFPYRGRTRFTQYIPSKPAKYGMKMWWICDSVSNYPLKGIIYTGKPPGGQRETNQGERVVMKLMQNYMDSGRTVYADNFFSTYNLAEMLMNRRVAFVGTVRKNKTFIPHELLNPKRDVKSTLFCYHNNNIGLCSYMAKPKKPVIMLSTAHYRQSTDPLKGFKPDQILDYNKFKAGVDTMD
;
A
#
# COMPACT_ATOMS: atom_id res chain seq x y z
N MET A 1 19.15 -33.06 -7.12
CA MET A 1 20.41 -32.70 -7.81
C MET A 1 21.15 -31.64 -6.99
N PRO A 2 22.44 -31.80 -6.66
CA PRO A 2 23.19 -30.71 -6.01
C PRO A 2 23.67 -29.73 -7.08
N ILE A 3 22.81 -28.77 -7.45
CA ILE A 3 23.08 -27.74 -8.47
C ILE A 3 24.23 -26.78 -8.04
N TYR A 4 24.67 -26.82 -6.79
CA TYR A 4 25.54 -25.79 -6.21
C TYR A 4 27.06 -26.01 -6.37
N LYS A 5 27.54 -27.15 -6.88
CA LYS A 5 29.01 -27.41 -6.94
C LYS A 5 29.72 -26.80 -8.16
N ALA A 6 29.00 -26.53 -9.25
CA ALA A 6 29.60 -26.05 -10.49
C ALA A 6 29.99 -24.55 -10.44
N THR A 7 29.33 -23.75 -9.60
CA THR A 7 29.60 -22.30 -9.49
C THR A 7 30.67 -21.97 -8.44
N MET A 8 30.52 -22.50 -7.22
CA MET A 8 31.47 -22.25 -6.13
C MET A 8 31.40 -23.32 -5.04
N SER A 9 32.45 -23.44 -4.23
CA SER A 9 32.42 -24.33 -3.06
C SER A 9 31.45 -23.81 -1.99
N LEU A 10 30.89 -24.74 -1.20
CA LEU A 10 30.03 -24.41 -0.06
C LEU A 10 30.73 -23.48 0.95
N ASN A 11 32.03 -23.67 1.18
CA ASN A 11 32.81 -22.83 2.08
C ASN A 11 32.90 -21.40 1.56
N ARG A 12 33.16 -21.20 0.26
CA ARG A 12 33.18 -19.88 -0.37
C ARG A 12 31.81 -19.20 -0.25
N PHE A 13 30.72 -19.92 -0.51
CA PHE A 13 29.37 -19.38 -0.35
C PHE A 13 29.07 -18.90 1.07
N LYS A 14 29.43 -19.71 2.10
CA LYS A 14 29.27 -19.34 3.51
C LYS A 14 30.11 -18.12 3.89
N SER A 15 31.35 -18.02 3.41
CA SER A 15 32.19 -16.85 3.65
C SER A 15 31.58 -15.59 3.02
N LEU A 16 31.19 -15.65 1.74
CA LEU A 16 30.60 -14.50 1.06
C LEU A 16 29.32 -14.01 1.72
N THR A 17 28.39 -14.92 2.06
CA THR A 17 27.12 -14.56 2.70
C THR A 17 27.29 -14.00 4.11
N THR A 18 28.37 -14.33 4.81
CA THR A 18 28.70 -13.80 6.15
C THR A 18 29.29 -12.39 6.09
N PHE A 19 30.14 -12.13 5.09
CA PHE A 19 30.93 -10.89 5.01
C PHE A 19 30.42 -9.87 4.01
N ILE A 20 29.37 -10.17 3.23
CA ILE A 20 28.78 -9.19 2.30
C ILE A 20 28.30 -7.94 3.05
N ARG A 21 28.65 -6.77 2.52
CA ARG A 21 28.26 -5.45 3.04
C ARG A 21 27.87 -4.57 1.85
N PHE A 22 26.96 -3.63 2.10
CA PHE A 22 26.40 -2.75 1.07
C PHE A 22 26.65 -1.28 1.35
N ASP A 23 27.59 -0.97 2.24
CA ASP A 23 27.85 0.38 2.68
C ASP A 23 29.25 0.56 3.28
N ASN A 24 29.69 1.81 3.40
CA ASN A 24 30.97 2.17 4.01
C ASN A 24 30.86 2.19 5.56
N SER A 25 31.65 1.34 6.23
CA SER A 25 31.69 1.25 7.70
C SER A 25 32.20 2.53 8.37
N GLY A 26 33.11 3.27 7.73
CA GLY A 26 33.70 4.51 8.27
C GLY A 26 32.69 5.64 8.43
N THR A 27 31.62 5.66 7.63
CA THR A 27 30.57 6.70 7.69
C THR A 27 29.26 6.20 8.34
N ARG A 28 29.15 4.90 8.62
CA ARG A 28 27.90 4.27 9.08
C ARG A 28 27.39 4.85 10.40
N ALA A 29 28.29 5.15 11.34
CA ALA A 29 27.92 5.68 12.65
C ALA A 29 27.18 7.02 12.53
N GLU A 30 27.62 7.89 11.62
CA GLU A 30 26.97 9.19 11.38
C GLU A 30 25.63 9.01 10.67
N ARG A 31 25.60 8.19 9.60
CA ARG A 31 24.37 7.94 8.83
C ARG A 31 23.27 7.30 9.69
N LEU A 32 23.62 6.47 10.67
CA LEU A 32 22.67 5.85 11.60
C LEU A 32 21.93 6.86 12.49
N LYS A 33 22.46 8.08 12.67
CA LYS A 33 21.76 9.15 13.40
C LYS A 33 20.52 9.63 12.64
N GLN A 34 20.53 9.53 11.31
CA GLN A 34 19.45 9.99 10.44
C GLN A 34 18.60 8.82 9.91
N SER A 35 19.24 7.70 9.55
CA SER A 35 18.60 6.55 8.91
C SER A 35 18.88 5.26 9.66
N LYS A 36 17.83 4.58 10.11
CA LYS A 36 17.97 3.24 10.71
C LYS A 36 18.36 2.18 9.68
N THR A 37 18.21 2.48 8.39
CA THR A 37 18.51 1.60 7.26
C THR A 37 19.83 1.97 6.58
N ALA A 38 20.69 2.78 7.20
CA ALA A 38 21.97 3.23 6.65
C ALA A 38 22.81 2.14 5.98
N ALA A 39 22.79 0.90 6.48
CA ALA A 39 23.54 -0.21 5.88
C ALA A 39 23.00 -0.68 4.51
N LEU A 40 21.80 -0.25 4.12
CA LEU A 40 21.07 -0.66 2.92
C LEU A 40 20.63 0.52 2.05
N ASP A 41 20.71 1.75 2.54
CA ASP A 41 20.15 2.92 1.86
C ASP A 41 20.63 3.07 0.42
N ASP A 42 21.94 2.91 0.17
CA ASP A 42 22.52 3.09 -1.16
C ASP A 42 21.93 2.07 -2.16
N VAL A 43 21.89 0.79 -1.78
CA VAL A 43 21.32 -0.28 -2.62
C VAL A 43 19.80 -0.12 -2.77
N TRP A 44 19.11 0.32 -1.72
CA TRP A 44 17.67 0.59 -1.78
C TRP A 44 17.36 1.71 -2.77
N LEU A 45 18.11 2.82 -2.71
CA LEU A 45 17.96 3.94 -3.63
C LEU A 45 18.27 3.54 -5.07
N MET A 46 19.32 2.73 -5.29
CA MET A 46 19.63 2.18 -6.60
C MET A 46 18.49 1.31 -7.14
N LEU A 47 17.90 0.44 -6.31
CA LEU A 47 16.76 -0.37 -6.71
C LEU A 47 15.56 0.52 -7.09
N MET A 48 15.21 1.50 -6.26
CA MET A 48 14.08 2.38 -6.53
C MET A 48 14.25 3.17 -7.83
N ALA A 49 15.45 3.72 -8.07
CA ALA A 49 15.76 4.44 -9.30
C ALA A 49 15.67 3.54 -10.54
N ASN A 50 16.12 2.29 -10.44
CA ASN A 50 16.05 1.35 -11.55
C ASN A 50 14.62 0.90 -11.84
N LEU A 51 13.80 0.63 -10.82
CA LEU A 51 12.40 0.28 -11.00
C LEU A 51 11.63 1.38 -11.72
N GLU A 52 11.81 2.63 -11.26
CA GLU A 52 11.14 3.79 -11.85
C GLU A 52 11.58 4.05 -13.30
N LYS A 53 12.87 3.90 -13.61
CA LYS A 53 13.40 4.11 -14.96
C LYS A 53 12.96 3.05 -15.96
N SER A 54 12.69 1.82 -15.50
CA SER A 54 12.54 0.67 -16.38
C SER A 54 11.11 0.43 -16.86
N TYR A 55 10.12 1.12 -16.28
CA TYR A 55 8.72 0.82 -16.55
C TYR A 55 7.83 2.06 -16.43
N THR A 56 6.86 2.19 -17.33
CA THR A 56 5.77 3.16 -17.22
C THR A 56 4.49 2.38 -16.88
N PRO A 57 3.85 2.63 -15.72
CA PRO A 57 2.67 1.89 -15.30
C PRO A 57 1.41 2.25 -16.07
N ASP A 58 0.43 1.36 -16.01
CA ASP A 58 -0.92 1.54 -16.51
C ASP A 58 -1.66 2.67 -15.77
N CYS A 59 -2.91 2.92 -16.14
CA CYS A 59 -3.76 3.89 -15.47
C CYS A 59 -4.19 3.48 -14.05
N HIS A 60 -4.03 2.21 -13.68
CA HIS A 60 -4.40 1.66 -12.38
C HIS A 60 -3.18 1.24 -11.56
N VAL A 61 -3.02 1.82 -10.37
CA VAL A 61 -1.93 1.49 -9.44
C VAL A 61 -2.48 1.17 -8.05
N THR A 62 -1.81 0.32 -7.29
CA THR A 62 -2.23 -0.05 -5.93
C THR A 62 -1.15 0.28 -4.90
N VAL A 63 -1.57 0.69 -3.71
CA VAL A 63 -0.71 0.92 -2.55
C VAL A 63 -1.11 -0.02 -1.43
N ASP A 64 -0.15 -0.79 -0.96
CA ASP A 64 -0.31 -1.68 0.18
C ASP A 64 1.02 -1.96 0.88
N GLU A 65 0.97 -2.84 1.87
CA GLU A 65 2.09 -3.26 2.70
C GLU A 65 2.58 -4.69 2.42
N GLN A 66 3.90 -4.82 2.37
CA GLN A 66 4.62 -6.08 2.41
C GLN A 66 5.26 -6.28 3.78
N LEU A 67 5.29 -7.53 4.26
CA LEU A 67 6.03 -7.90 5.47
C LEU A 67 7.06 -8.98 5.14
N PHE A 68 8.30 -8.56 4.89
CA PHE A 68 9.38 -9.48 4.58
C PHE A 68 9.78 -10.28 5.84
N PRO A 69 9.66 -11.63 5.84
CA PRO A 69 9.90 -12.45 7.02
C PRO A 69 11.31 -12.28 7.57
N TYR A 70 11.42 -11.80 8.81
CA TYR A 70 12.71 -11.58 9.45
C TYR A 70 12.58 -11.56 10.97
N ARG A 71 13.45 -12.32 11.64
CA ARG A 71 13.49 -12.45 13.12
C ARG A 71 14.81 -12.00 13.75
N GLY A 72 15.73 -11.46 12.95
CA GLY A 72 16.98 -10.94 13.50
C GLY A 72 16.78 -9.63 14.26
N ARG A 73 17.85 -9.19 14.93
CA ARG A 73 17.85 -7.99 15.77
C ARG A 73 18.00 -6.73 14.90
N THR A 74 16.88 -6.12 14.50
CA THR A 74 16.87 -4.77 13.94
C THR A 74 15.99 -3.85 14.77
N ARG A 75 16.23 -2.54 14.67
CA ARG A 75 15.45 -1.50 15.39
C ARG A 75 14.08 -1.22 14.76
N PHE A 76 13.72 -1.93 13.70
CA PHE A 76 12.52 -1.68 12.90
C PHE A 76 11.77 -2.95 12.47
N THR A 77 12.13 -4.13 12.98
CA THR A 77 11.29 -5.33 12.87
C THR A 77 9.90 -5.05 13.44
N GLN A 78 8.86 -5.37 12.69
CA GLN A 78 7.45 -5.21 13.07
C GLN A 78 6.82 -6.57 13.40
N TYR A 79 5.82 -6.53 14.29
CA TYR A 79 4.93 -7.65 14.56
C TYR A 79 3.53 -7.36 13.99
N ILE A 80 3.05 -8.19 13.07
CA ILE A 80 1.73 -8.07 12.44
C ILE A 80 1.00 -9.41 12.59
N PRO A 81 0.08 -9.55 13.56
CA PRO A 81 -0.59 -10.82 13.85
C PRO A 81 -1.33 -11.46 12.67
N SER A 82 -1.83 -10.63 11.75
CA SER A 82 -2.65 -11.04 10.61
C SER A 82 -1.84 -11.58 9.43
N LYS A 83 -0.52 -11.32 9.36
CA LYS A 83 0.33 -11.80 8.27
C LYS A 83 0.89 -13.20 8.60
N PRO A 84 1.13 -14.08 7.60
CA PRO A 84 1.62 -15.44 7.83
C PRO A 84 2.95 -15.45 8.59
N ALA A 85 3.92 -14.66 8.12
CA ALA A 85 5.14 -14.37 8.86
C ALA A 85 4.87 -13.23 9.84
N LYS A 86 4.44 -13.57 11.07
CA LYS A 86 4.04 -12.57 12.08
C LYS A 86 5.11 -11.51 12.42
N TYR A 87 6.40 -11.81 12.16
CA TYR A 87 7.53 -10.92 12.42
C TYR A 87 8.31 -10.67 11.13
N GLY A 88 8.61 -9.41 10.83
CA GLY A 88 9.35 -9.06 9.63
C GLY A 88 9.69 -7.59 9.48
N MET A 89 10.36 -7.26 8.39
CA MET A 89 10.59 -5.88 7.96
C MET A 89 9.37 -5.44 7.14
N LYS A 90 8.67 -4.40 7.62
CA LYS A 90 7.51 -3.86 6.91
C LYS A 90 7.99 -2.89 5.84
N MET A 91 7.47 -3.03 4.62
CA MET A 91 7.61 -2.06 3.54
C MET A 91 6.23 -1.65 3.02
N TRP A 92 6.10 -0.42 2.57
CA TRP A 92 4.96 -0.01 1.74
C TRP A 92 5.39 0.06 0.30
N TRP A 93 4.54 -0.43 -0.59
CA TRP A 93 4.78 -0.45 -2.01
C TRP A 93 3.67 0.27 -2.75
N ILE A 94 4.04 0.92 -3.84
CA ILE A 94 3.13 1.17 -4.95
C ILE A 94 3.49 0.23 -6.10
N CYS A 95 2.49 -0.47 -6.62
CA CYS A 95 2.64 -1.37 -7.76
C CYS A 95 1.65 -1.02 -8.85
N ASP A 96 2.01 -1.32 -10.09
CA ASP A 96 1.07 -1.34 -11.20
C ASP A 96 0.03 -2.45 -10.99
N SER A 97 -1.26 -2.12 -11.04
CA SER A 97 -2.33 -3.08 -10.71
C SER A 97 -2.57 -4.12 -11.80
N VAL A 98 -2.02 -3.92 -13.01
CA VAL A 98 -2.21 -4.81 -14.15
C VAL A 98 -1.05 -5.80 -14.27
N SER A 99 0.19 -5.30 -14.33
CA SER A 99 1.38 -6.13 -14.43
C SER A 99 1.90 -6.66 -13.09
N ASN A 100 1.44 -6.07 -11.97
CA ASN A 100 1.99 -6.27 -10.63
C ASN A 100 3.45 -5.80 -10.48
N TYR A 101 3.93 -4.96 -11.40
CA TYR A 101 5.29 -4.42 -11.36
C TYR A 101 5.46 -3.45 -10.17
N PRO A 102 6.48 -3.65 -9.32
CA PRO A 102 6.76 -2.74 -8.22
C PRO A 102 7.37 -1.43 -8.74
N LEU A 103 6.73 -0.31 -8.41
CA LEU A 103 7.12 1.01 -8.91
C LEU A 103 8.03 1.73 -7.92
N LYS A 104 7.63 1.75 -6.64
CA LYS A 104 8.39 2.40 -5.56
C LYS A 104 8.04 1.79 -4.22
N GLY A 105 9.03 1.71 -3.35
CA GLY A 105 8.92 1.16 -2.01
C GLY A 105 9.44 2.11 -0.95
N ILE A 106 8.86 2.04 0.25
CA ILE A 106 9.33 2.75 1.44
C ILE A 106 9.46 1.75 2.58
N ILE A 107 10.67 1.58 3.11
CA ILE A 107 10.91 0.77 4.31
C ILE A 107 10.32 1.49 5.53
N TYR A 108 9.50 0.79 6.29
CA TYR A 108 8.97 1.34 7.53
C TYR A 108 9.95 1.12 8.68
N THR A 109 10.51 2.22 9.19
CA THR A 109 11.53 2.19 10.24
C THR A 109 10.97 2.42 11.66
N GLY A 110 9.65 2.42 11.83
CA GLY A 110 9.02 2.83 13.09
C GLY A 110 9.18 4.32 13.35
N LYS A 111 9.28 4.70 14.64
CA LYS A 111 9.51 6.10 15.05
C LYS A 111 10.87 6.59 14.51
N PRO A 112 10.95 7.82 13.97
CA PRO A 112 12.24 8.41 13.61
C PRO A 112 13.15 8.55 14.84
N PRO A 113 14.49 8.57 14.67
CA PRO A 113 15.41 8.80 15.78
C PRO A 113 15.05 10.08 16.54
N GLY A 114 14.78 9.97 17.85
CA GLY A 114 14.42 11.11 18.71
C GLY A 114 13.03 11.71 18.51
N GLY A 115 12.19 11.15 17.63
CA GLY A 115 10.90 11.75 17.27
C GLY A 115 9.66 11.09 17.87
N GLN A 116 8.55 11.80 17.77
CA GLN A 116 7.23 11.31 18.18
C GLN A 116 6.62 10.35 17.14
N ARG A 117 5.54 9.66 17.53
CA ARG A 117 4.78 8.82 16.60
C ARG A 117 4.10 9.73 15.58
N GLU A 118 4.28 9.39 14.31
CA GLU A 118 3.68 10.12 13.19
C GLU A 118 2.15 10.01 13.19
N THR A 119 1.47 11.14 13.01
CA THR A 119 0.03 11.24 12.71
C THR A 119 -0.18 11.14 11.20
N ASN A 120 -1.34 10.63 10.75
CA ASN A 120 -1.69 10.53 9.32
C ASN A 120 -0.68 9.79 8.44
N GLN A 121 0.00 8.77 9.00
CA GLN A 121 1.00 7.97 8.31
C GLN A 121 0.52 7.42 6.96
N GLY A 122 -0.73 6.93 6.89
CA GLY A 122 -1.31 6.41 5.65
C GLY A 122 -1.33 7.46 4.54
N GLU A 123 -1.80 8.67 4.85
CA GLU A 123 -1.89 9.78 3.88
C GLU A 123 -0.50 10.16 3.35
N ARG A 124 0.47 10.36 4.25
CA ARG A 124 1.84 10.71 3.86
C ARG A 124 2.47 9.62 2.99
N VAL A 125 2.27 8.35 3.33
CA VAL A 125 2.83 7.23 2.57
C VAL A 125 2.28 7.22 1.16
N VAL A 126 0.96 7.31 0.97
CA VAL A 126 0.35 7.35 -0.36
C VAL A 126 0.86 8.56 -1.15
N MET A 127 0.86 9.76 -0.56
CA MET A 127 1.35 10.96 -1.24
C MET A 127 2.82 10.84 -1.66
N LYS A 128 3.68 10.23 -0.83
CA LYS A 128 5.10 10.03 -1.14
C LYS A 128 5.33 8.96 -2.21
N LEU A 129 4.54 7.89 -2.21
CA LEU A 129 4.60 6.84 -3.22
C LEU A 129 4.06 7.33 -4.57
N MET A 130 3.01 8.14 -4.56
CA MET A 130 2.38 8.72 -5.74
C MET A 130 3.12 9.94 -6.31
N GLN A 131 4.17 10.44 -5.67
CA GLN A 131 4.83 11.71 -6.03
C GLN A 131 5.16 11.85 -7.53
N ASN A 132 5.66 10.78 -8.15
CA ASN A 132 6.08 10.77 -9.57
C ASN A 132 4.93 10.42 -10.52
N TYR A 133 3.75 10.15 -9.98
CA TYR A 133 2.52 9.79 -10.69
C TYR A 133 1.39 10.81 -10.48
N MET A 134 1.68 11.93 -9.81
CA MET A 134 0.75 13.05 -9.69
C MET A 134 0.47 13.65 -11.06
N ASP A 135 -0.69 14.29 -11.20
CA ASP A 135 -1.16 15.01 -12.38
C ASP A 135 -1.35 14.13 -13.63
N SER A 136 -1.28 12.80 -13.48
CA SER A 136 -1.26 11.85 -14.58
C SER A 136 -2.63 11.30 -15.00
N GLY A 137 -3.69 11.55 -14.23
CA GLY A 137 -5.02 10.99 -14.48
C GLY A 137 -5.18 9.53 -14.01
N ARG A 138 -4.19 8.97 -13.30
CA ARG A 138 -4.24 7.59 -12.77
C ARG A 138 -5.23 7.43 -11.63
N THR A 139 -5.64 6.20 -11.40
CA THR A 139 -6.41 5.78 -10.23
C THR A 139 -5.54 4.97 -9.30
N VAL A 140 -5.46 5.38 -8.03
CA VAL A 140 -4.81 4.62 -6.97
C VAL A 140 -5.83 3.85 -6.13
N TYR A 141 -5.54 2.56 -5.94
CA TYR A 141 -6.32 1.65 -5.10
C TYR A 141 -5.58 1.43 -3.77
N ALA A 142 -6.28 1.53 -2.65
CA ALA A 142 -5.65 1.33 -1.34
C ALA A 142 -6.62 0.75 -0.30
N ASP A 143 -6.07 0.10 0.71
CA ASP A 143 -6.85 -0.50 1.78
C ASP A 143 -7.40 0.56 2.78
N ASN A 144 -7.99 0.06 3.87
CA ASN A 144 -8.60 0.90 4.89
C ASN A 144 -7.60 1.59 5.84
N PHE A 145 -6.33 1.18 5.86
CA PHE A 145 -5.29 1.87 6.61
C PHE A 145 -4.98 3.24 5.98
N PHE A 146 -5.02 3.33 4.66
CA PHE A 146 -4.73 4.56 3.92
C PHE A 146 -5.96 5.46 3.72
N SER A 147 -7.16 4.89 3.65
CA SER A 147 -8.37 5.59 3.23
C SER A 147 -8.85 6.66 4.21
N THR A 148 -8.73 7.94 3.81
CA THR A 148 -9.29 9.12 4.47
C THR A 148 -9.90 10.08 3.46
N TYR A 149 -10.84 10.91 3.93
CA TYR A 149 -11.43 11.96 3.10
C TYR A 149 -10.38 12.96 2.59
N ASN A 150 -9.50 13.42 3.50
CA ASN A 150 -8.44 14.38 3.18
C ASN A 150 -7.48 13.84 2.10
N LEU A 151 -7.08 12.57 2.19
CA LEU A 151 -6.25 11.95 1.16
C LEU A 151 -6.93 11.94 -0.21
N ALA A 152 -8.22 11.58 -0.26
CA ALA A 152 -8.97 11.55 -1.51
C ALA A 152 -9.06 12.95 -2.15
N GLU A 153 -9.27 14.00 -1.36
CA GLU A 153 -9.29 15.39 -1.82
C GLU A 153 -7.91 15.85 -2.32
N MET A 154 -6.85 15.58 -1.56
CA MET A 154 -5.47 15.91 -1.94
C MET A 154 -5.05 15.27 -3.26
N LEU A 155 -5.40 13.99 -3.47
CA LEU A 155 -5.11 13.28 -4.72
C LEU A 155 -5.93 13.83 -5.89
N MET A 156 -7.22 14.11 -5.67
CA MET A 156 -8.09 14.66 -6.71
C MET A 156 -7.61 16.04 -7.18
N ASN A 157 -7.15 16.90 -6.26
CA ASN A 157 -6.54 18.19 -6.56
C ASN A 157 -5.24 18.07 -7.39
N ARG A 158 -4.65 16.87 -7.45
CA ARG A 158 -3.48 16.53 -8.26
C ARG A 158 -3.81 15.54 -9.37
N ARG A 159 -5.04 15.59 -9.90
CA ARG A 159 -5.57 14.73 -10.98
C ARG A 159 -5.26 13.24 -10.80
N VAL A 160 -5.35 12.75 -9.57
CA VAL A 160 -5.29 11.33 -9.26
C VAL A 160 -6.61 10.92 -8.62
N ALA A 161 -7.27 9.92 -9.21
CA ALA A 161 -8.46 9.35 -8.60
C ALA A 161 -8.07 8.34 -7.51
N PHE A 162 -8.91 8.20 -6.50
CA PHE A 162 -8.72 7.28 -5.37
C PHE A 162 -9.89 6.28 -5.32
N VAL A 163 -9.59 5.03 -4.98
CA VAL A 163 -10.59 4.00 -4.66
C VAL A 163 -10.09 3.17 -3.47
N GLY A 164 -10.84 3.14 -2.38
CA GLY A 164 -10.42 2.38 -1.21
C GLY A 164 -11.54 1.97 -0.27
N THR A 165 -11.27 0.97 0.56
CA THR A 165 -12.20 0.53 1.61
C THR A 165 -12.09 1.45 2.82
N VAL A 166 -13.19 1.74 3.51
CA VAL A 166 -13.18 2.65 4.67
C VAL A 166 -13.58 1.91 5.94
N ARG A 167 -12.86 2.16 7.04
CA ARG A 167 -13.28 1.69 8.37
C ARG A 167 -14.53 2.43 8.83
N LYS A 168 -15.50 1.70 9.38
CA LYS A 168 -16.79 2.24 9.83
C LYS A 168 -16.72 3.29 10.92
N ASN A 169 -15.60 3.38 11.64
CA ASN A 169 -15.38 4.33 12.72
C ASN A 169 -14.87 5.70 12.23
N LYS A 170 -14.76 5.92 10.91
CA LYS A 170 -14.37 7.23 10.37
C LYS A 170 -15.53 8.21 10.48
N THR A 171 -15.25 9.39 11.03
CA THR A 171 -16.24 10.43 11.36
C THR A 171 -16.88 11.09 10.14
N PHE A 172 -16.25 11.02 8.97
CA PHE A 172 -16.79 11.58 7.73
C PHE A 172 -17.88 10.72 7.08
N ILE A 173 -18.18 9.53 7.62
CA ILE A 173 -19.21 8.64 7.08
C ILE A 173 -20.57 9.05 7.66
N PRO A 174 -21.58 9.41 6.84
CA PRO A 174 -22.94 9.64 7.30
C PRO A 174 -23.53 8.40 8.01
N HIS A 175 -24.30 8.62 9.07
CA HIS A 175 -24.87 7.54 9.89
C HIS A 175 -25.78 6.60 9.09
N GLU A 176 -26.45 7.11 8.06
CA GLU A 176 -27.33 6.38 7.14
C GLU A 176 -26.57 5.26 6.41
N LEU A 177 -25.33 5.52 6.01
CA LEU A 177 -24.48 4.53 5.35
C LEU A 177 -24.07 3.39 6.30
N LEU A 178 -24.12 3.63 7.62
CA LEU A 178 -23.77 2.64 8.64
C LEU A 178 -24.97 1.79 9.07
N ASN A 179 -26.19 2.10 8.61
CA ASN A 179 -27.40 1.39 9.01
C ASN A 179 -27.29 -0.12 8.72
N PRO A 180 -27.32 -0.98 9.76
CA PRO A 180 -27.21 -2.43 9.61
C PRO A 180 -28.53 -3.11 9.23
N LYS A 181 -29.67 -2.41 9.36
CA LYS A 181 -31.02 -2.90 9.02
C LYS A 181 -31.32 -2.60 7.55
N ARG A 182 -30.64 -3.30 6.65
CA ARG A 182 -30.87 -3.24 5.20
C ARG A 182 -30.74 -4.63 4.60
N ASP A 183 -31.38 -4.83 3.46
CA ASP A 183 -31.35 -6.10 2.75
C ASP A 183 -29.94 -6.41 2.23
N VAL A 184 -29.59 -7.70 2.24
CA VAL A 184 -28.34 -8.15 1.62
C VAL A 184 -28.40 -7.84 0.13
N LYS A 185 -27.26 -7.42 -0.46
CA LYS A 185 -27.13 -6.91 -1.82
C LYS A 185 -27.71 -5.52 -2.08
N SER A 186 -28.17 -4.80 -1.04
CA SER A 186 -28.52 -3.37 -1.17
C SER A 186 -27.27 -2.48 -1.15
N THR A 187 -27.33 -1.36 -1.87
CA THR A 187 -26.30 -0.31 -1.86
C THR A 187 -26.93 1.04 -1.55
N LEU A 188 -26.29 1.81 -0.66
CA LEU A 188 -26.55 3.24 -0.52
C LEU A 188 -25.38 4.03 -1.09
N PHE A 189 -25.66 5.15 -1.73
CA PHE A 189 -24.66 6.07 -2.26
C PHE A 189 -24.78 7.44 -1.60
N CYS A 190 -23.64 8.10 -1.40
CA CYS A 190 -23.57 9.47 -0.93
C CYS A 190 -22.47 10.17 -1.73
N TYR A 191 -22.73 11.38 -2.22
CA TYR A 191 -21.76 12.17 -2.96
C TYR A 191 -21.63 13.54 -2.31
N HIS A 192 -20.39 13.98 -2.14
CA HIS A 192 -20.08 15.33 -1.69
C HIS A 192 -19.43 16.11 -2.84
N ASN A 193 -19.95 17.31 -3.10
CA ASN A 193 -19.50 18.23 -4.15
C ASN A 193 -19.32 17.56 -5.54
N ASN A 194 -20.12 16.53 -5.83
CA ASN A 194 -20.06 15.70 -7.05
C ASN A 194 -18.70 15.04 -7.38
N ASN A 195 -17.70 15.15 -6.50
CA ASN A 195 -16.32 14.70 -6.76
C ASN A 195 -15.85 13.58 -5.82
N ILE A 196 -16.45 13.46 -4.64
CA ILE A 196 -16.12 12.42 -3.65
C ILE A 196 -17.36 11.59 -3.37
N GLY A 197 -17.32 10.32 -3.76
CA GLY A 197 -18.39 9.35 -3.57
C GLY A 197 -18.08 8.37 -2.44
N LEU A 198 -19.08 8.10 -1.62
CA LEU A 198 -19.14 6.97 -0.70
C LEU A 198 -20.21 5.99 -1.17
N CYS A 199 -19.92 4.70 -1.09
CA CYS A 199 -20.96 3.67 -1.23
C CYS A 199 -20.94 2.70 -0.05
N SER A 200 -22.12 2.27 0.38
CA SER A 200 -22.32 1.31 1.46
C SER A 200 -23.07 0.09 0.98
N TYR A 201 -22.34 -0.97 0.68
CA TYR A 201 -22.87 -2.23 0.15
C TYR A 201 -23.09 -3.26 1.25
N MET A 202 -24.29 -3.85 1.32
CA MET A 202 -24.64 -4.87 2.30
C MET A 202 -24.24 -6.27 1.80
N ALA A 203 -22.95 -6.61 1.92
CA ALA A 203 -22.44 -7.91 1.45
C ALA A 203 -22.91 -9.11 2.29
N LYS A 204 -23.04 -8.92 3.60
CA LYS A 204 -23.51 -9.92 4.58
C LYS A 204 -24.47 -9.25 5.57
N PRO A 205 -25.39 -9.99 6.21
CA PRO A 205 -26.32 -9.42 7.18
C PRO A 205 -25.61 -8.55 8.23
N LYS A 206 -26.11 -7.33 8.45
CA LYS A 206 -25.61 -6.36 9.42
C LYS A 206 -24.13 -5.96 9.25
N LYS A 207 -23.51 -6.28 8.10
CA LYS A 207 -22.09 -6.02 7.83
C LYS A 207 -21.93 -5.22 6.53
N PRO A 208 -22.24 -3.91 6.56
CA PRO A 208 -21.98 -3.04 5.41
C PRO A 208 -20.48 -2.95 5.12
N VAL A 209 -20.13 -2.88 3.85
CA VAL A 209 -18.80 -2.56 3.32
C VAL A 209 -18.87 -1.13 2.80
N ILE A 210 -17.99 -0.27 3.32
CA ILE A 210 -17.93 1.15 2.92
C ILE A 210 -16.77 1.33 1.96
N MET A 211 -17.03 1.94 0.82
CA MET A 211 -16.00 2.37 -0.14
C MET A 211 -15.97 3.89 -0.21
N LEU A 212 -14.76 4.44 -0.38
CA LEU A 212 -14.50 5.83 -0.75
C LEU A 212 -13.94 5.82 -2.17
N SER A 213 -14.50 6.67 -3.03
CA SER A 213 -14.02 6.80 -4.40
C SER A 213 -14.17 8.21 -4.96
N THR A 214 -13.15 8.65 -5.70
CA THR A 214 -13.21 9.84 -6.57
C THR A 214 -13.20 9.48 -8.06
N ALA A 215 -13.17 8.19 -8.39
CA ALA A 215 -13.25 7.68 -9.76
C ALA A 215 -14.70 7.45 -10.24
N HIS A 216 -15.66 7.31 -9.31
CA HIS A 216 -17.03 6.91 -9.61
C HIS A 216 -18.04 7.99 -9.18
N TYR A 217 -18.81 8.52 -10.12
CA TYR A 217 -19.76 9.63 -9.92
C TYR A 217 -21.22 9.27 -10.22
N ARG A 218 -21.52 7.99 -10.49
CA ARG A 218 -22.87 7.49 -10.77
C ARG A 218 -23.26 6.39 -9.79
N GLN A 219 -24.55 6.32 -9.50
CA GLN A 219 -25.15 5.21 -8.76
C GLN A 219 -25.33 4.04 -9.74
N SER A 220 -24.39 3.11 -9.71
CA SER A 220 -24.35 1.98 -10.63
C SER A 220 -24.05 0.70 -9.87
N THR A 221 -24.77 -0.37 -10.23
CA THR A 221 -24.65 -1.70 -9.63
C THR A 221 -24.83 -2.76 -10.71
N ASP A 222 -24.11 -3.87 -10.58
CA ASP A 222 -24.19 -4.99 -11.53
C ASP A 222 -25.10 -6.12 -11.00
N PRO A 223 -26.30 -6.34 -11.59
CA PRO A 223 -27.23 -7.40 -11.16
C PRO A 223 -26.64 -8.81 -11.26
N LEU A 224 -25.80 -9.06 -12.27
CA LEU A 224 -25.18 -10.37 -12.50
C LEU A 224 -24.11 -10.67 -11.46
N LYS A 225 -23.53 -9.64 -10.84
CA LYS A 225 -22.56 -9.76 -9.74
C LYS A 225 -23.17 -9.53 -8.36
N GLY A 226 -24.49 -9.72 -8.25
CA GLY A 226 -25.22 -9.60 -6.99
C GLY A 226 -25.43 -8.15 -6.54
N PHE A 227 -25.68 -7.25 -7.49
CA PHE A 227 -25.90 -5.81 -7.26
C PHE A 227 -24.73 -5.11 -6.56
N LYS A 228 -23.51 -5.61 -6.79
CA LYS A 228 -22.30 -4.93 -6.32
C LYS A 228 -22.15 -3.60 -7.05
N PRO A 229 -21.80 -2.52 -6.33
CA PRO A 229 -21.49 -1.25 -6.96
C PRO A 229 -20.15 -1.28 -7.70
N ASP A 230 -20.02 -0.44 -8.72
CA ASP A 230 -18.81 -0.36 -9.56
C ASP A 230 -17.54 -0.12 -8.74
N GLN A 231 -17.63 0.71 -7.68
CA GLN A 231 -16.54 0.95 -6.73
C GLN A 231 -15.97 -0.34 -6.15
N ILE A 232 -16.83 -1.33 -5.83
CA ILE A 232 -16.40 -2.63 -5.30
C ILE A 232 -15.86 -3.52 -6.41
N LEU A 233 -16.44 -3.47 -7.60
CA LEU A 233 -15.98 -4.27 -8.74
C LEU A 233 -14.58 -3.84 -9.17
N ASP A 234 -14.35 -2.55 -9.35
CA ASP A 234 -13.05 -1.97 -9.70
C ASP A 234 -12.02 -2.19 -8.59
N TYR A 235 -12.39 -1.96 -7.33
CA TYR A 235 -11.49 -2.24 -6.22
C TYR A 235 -11.05 -3.70 -6.19
N ASN A 236 -11.97 -4.65 -6.36
CA ASN A 236 -11.61 -6.07 -6.37
C ASN A 236 -10.72 -6.45 -7.57
N LYS A 237 -10.87 -5.76 -8.69
CA LYS A 237 -10.05 -5.97 -9.90
C LYS A 237 -8.61 -5.50 -9.70
N PHE A 238 -8.39 -4.37 -9.04
CA PHE A 238 -7.09 -3.68 -9.05
C PHE A 238 -6.36 -3.59 -7.71
N LYS A 239 -7.01 -3.94 -6.58
CA LYS A 239 -6.37 -3.84 -5.25
C LYS A 239 -5.15 -4.74 -5.05
N ALA A 240 -5.07 -5.86 -5.77
CA ALA A 240 -4.21 -7.00 -5.41
C ALA A 240 -2.76 -6.92 -5.93
N GLY A 241 -2.37 -5.83 -6.61
CA GLY A 241 -1.05 -5.74 -7.24
C GLY A 241 0.13 -5.93 -6.28
N VAL A 242 0.09 -5.34 -5.08
CA VAL A 242 1.13 -5.54 -4.06
C VAL A 242 1.09 -6.97 -3.49
N ASP A 243 -0.11 -7.50 -3.18
CA ASP A 243 -0.28 -8.87 -2.69
C ASP A 243 0.16 -9.94 -3.71
N THR A 244 0.11 -9.63 -5.00
CA THR A 244 0.52 -10.54 -6.09
C THR A 244 2.03 -10.48 -6.34
N MET A 245 2.65 -9.34 -6.04
CA MET A 245 4.10 -9.15 -6.08
C MET A 245 4.81 -9.79 -4.88
N ASP A 246 4.18 -9.78 -3.70
CA ASP A 246 4.66 -10.42 -2.45
C ASP A 246 4.64 -11.97 -2.52
#